data_AF-A0A7D3XZ60-F1
#
_entry.id   AF-A0A7D3XZ60-F1
#
_cell.length_a   1.000
_cell.length_b   1.000
_cell.length_c   1.000
_cell.angle_alpha   90.00
_cell.angle_beta   90.00
_cell.angle_gamma   90.00
#
_symmetry.space_group_name_H-M   'P 1'
#
loop_
_entity.id
_entity.type
_entity.pdbx_description
1 polymer ?
#
loop_
_entity_poly.entity_id
_entity_poly.type
_entity_poly.pdbx_seq_one_letter_code
_entity_poly.pdbx_strand_id
1 'polypeptide(L)'
;MQLLYGAFVLIFMGMGVYNLVEEQPSFAIHTFVIALYFFVLLFEFRGRPFSQGIYMLMALLLLVNSMLQFFYPQGSVISGLVSLFFAYFAVQARRRINHNQ
;
A
#
# COMPACT_ATOMS: atom_id res chain seq x y z
N MET A 1 3.18 17.08 7.76
CA MET A 1 2.96 16.03 6.73
C MET A 1 3.79 14.78 6.97
N GLN A 2 5.12 14.83 7.06
CA GLN A 2 5.95 13.62 7.23
C GLN A 2 5.63 12.79 8.50
N LEU A 3 5.37 13.45 9.64
CA LEU A 3 4.96 12.76 10.88
C LEU A 3 3.63 12.00 10.72
N LEU A 4 2.70 12.53 9.93
CA LEU A 4 1.40 11.89 9.68
C LEU A 4 1.57 10.60 8.86
N TYR A 5 2.38 10.65 7.80
CA TYR A 5 2.71 9.45 7.01
C TYR A 5 3.48 8.42 7.83
N GLY A 6 4.43 8.86 8.67
CA GLY A 6 5.12 7.98 9.61
C GLY A 6 4.16 7.30 10.59
N ALA A 7 3.20 8.06 11.15
CA ALA A 7 2.17 7.51 12.01
C ALA A 7 1.29 6.50 11.26
N PHE A 8 0.87 6.78 10.02
CA PHE A 8 0.12 5.83 9.21
C PHE A 8 0.89 4.54 8.98
N VAL A 9 2.18 4.60 8.63
CA VAL A 9 3.00 3.40 8.47
C VAL A 9 2.99 2.55 9.74
N LEU A 10 3.23 3.16 10.91
CA LEU A 10 3.26 2.44 12.18
C LEU A 10 1.89 1.86 12.56
N ILE A 11 0.81 2.62 12.35
CA ILE A 11 -0.56 2.21 12.63
C ILE A 11 -0.95 1.01 11.76
N PHE A 12 -0.74 1.08 10.44
CA PHE A 12 -1.06 -0.01 9.53
C PHE A 12 -0.17 -1.23 9.73
N MET A 13 1.10 -1.02 10.10
CA MET A 13 2.00 -2.12 10.47
C MET A 13 1.54 -2.82 11.75
N GLY A 14 1.15 -2.07 12.79
CA GLY A 14 0.59 -2.62 14.02
C GLY A 14 -0.73 -3.35 13.78
N MET A 15 -1.62 -2.80 12.96
CA MET A 15 -2.85 -3.48 12.55
C MET A 15 -2.57 -4.77 11.78
N GLY A 16 -1.55 -4.80 10.93
CA GLY A 16 -1.15 -6.04 10.24
C GLY A 16 -0.69 -7.13 11.19
N VAL A 17 0.09 -6.78 12.22
CA VAL A 17 0.48 -7.73 13.27
C VAL A 17 -0.74 -8.20 14.06
N TYR A 18 -1.64 -7.29 14.43
CA TYR A 18 -2.88 -7.62 15.12
C TYR A 18 -3.75 -8.60 14.32
N ASN A 19 -3.98 -8.33 13.04
CA ASN A 19 -4.77 -9.21 12.16
C ASN A 19 -4.10 -10.59 11.97
N LEU A 20 -2.77 -10.67 12.06
CA LEU A 20 -2.06 -11.95 12.02
C LEU A 20 -2.29 -12.77 13.29
N VAL A 21 -2.35 -12.11 14.45
CA VAL A 21 -2.66 -12.74 15.75
C VAL A 21 -4.12 -13.21 15.81
N GLU A 22 -5.04 -12.45 15.21
CA GLU A 22 -6.47 -12.79 15.09
C GLU A 22 -6.77 -13.83 13.98
N GLU A 23 -5.75 -14.48 13.42
CA GLU A 23 -5.88 -15.49 12.37
C GLU A 23 -6.65 -15.01 11.12
N GLN A 24 -6.54 -13.72 10.78
CA GLN A 24 -7.12 -13.09 9.59
C GLN A 24 -6.03 -12.75 8.55
N PRO A 25 -5.42 -13.76 7.88
CA PRO A 25 -4.24 -13.55 7.04
C PRO A 25 -4.51 -12.63 5.84
N SER A 26 -5.73 -12.67 5.27
CA SER A 26 -6.13 -11.79 4.17
C SER A 26 -6.08 -10.31 4.58
N PHE A 27 -6.65 -9.99 5.74
CA PHE A 27 -6.63 -8.63 6.27
C PHE A 27 -5.23 -8.20 6.69
N ALA A 28 -4.45 -9.10 7.30
CA ALA A 28 -3.05 -8.84 7.67
C ALA A 28 -2.22 -8.43 6.45
N ILE A 29 -2.25 -9.22 5.38
CA ILE A 29 -1.58 -8.93 4.11
C ILE A 29 -2.04 -7.58 3.57
N HIS A 30 -3.35 -7.33 3.53
CA HIS A 30 -3.87 -6.05 3.07
C HIS A 30 -3.31 -4.88 3.88
N THR A 31 -3.37 -4.92 5.20
CA THR A 31 -2.81 -3.86 6.05
C THR A 31 -1.30 -3.66 5.88
N PHE A 32 -0.52 -4.74 5.69
CA PHE A 32 0.91 -4.62 5.44
C PHE A 32 1.23 -4.00 4.08
N VAL A 33 0.50 -4.37 3.03
CA VAL A 33 0.66 -3.77 1.70
C VAL A 33 0.31 -2.27 1.72
N ILE A 34 -0.72 -1.88 2.48
CA ILE A 34 -1.07 -0.47 2.68
C ILE A 34 0.02 0.26 3.47
N ALA A 35 0.58 -0.34 4.52
CA ALA A 35 1.70 0.23 5.27
C ALA A 35 2.91 0.47 4.36
N LEU A 36 3.23 -0.49 3.50
CA LEU A 36 4.31 -0.38 2.52
C LEU A 36 4.07 0.78 1.53
N TYR A 37 2.84 0.96 1.05
CA TYR A 37 2.49 2.09 0.19
C TYR A 37 2.77 3.43 0.85
N PHE A 38 2.33 3.62 2.11
CA PHE A 38 2.61 4.85 2.85
C PHE A 38 4.09 5.04 3.15
N PHE A 39 4.84 3.96 3.32
CA PHE A 39 6.29 4.02 3.49
C PHE A 39 6.98 4.53 2.22
N VAL A 40 6.58 4.04 1.04
CA VAL A 40 7.09 4.56 -0.25
C VAL A 40 6.78 6.06 -0.39
N LEU A 41 5.56 6.47 -0.09
CA LEU A 41 5.16 7.89 -0.11
C LEU A 41 5.96 8.76 0.88
N LEU A 42 6.24 8.25 2.08
CA LEU A 42 7.04 8.98 3.07
C LEU A 42 8.42 9.36 2.52
N PHE A 43 9.05 8.47 1.75
CA PHE A 43 10.33 8.75 1.09
C PHE A 43 10.20 9.73 -0.07
N GLU A 44 9.12 9.65 -0.85
CA GLU A 44 8.77 10.65 -1.87
C GLU A 44 8.71 12.07 -1.26
N PHE A 45 7.98 12.23 -0.14
CA PHE A 45 7.86 13.51 0.58
C PHE A 45 9.13 13.96 1.32
N ARG A 46 10.12 13.07 1.50
CA ARG A 46 11.44 13.43 2.02
C ARG A 46 12.39 13.90 0.92
N GLY A 47 11.90 14.01 -0.32
CA GLY A 47 12.71 14.40 -1.48
C GLY A 47 13.67 13.31 -1.94
N ARG A 48 13.48 12.07 -1.49
CA ARG A 48 14.28 10.90 -1.88
C ARG A 48 13.34 9.82 -2.44
N PRO A 49 12.65 10.10 -3.56
CA PRO A 49 11.75 9.13 -4.15
C PRO A 49 12.50 7.86 -4.53
N PHE A 50 11.85 6.72 -4.35
CA PHE A 50 12.36 5.44 -4.84
C PHE A 50 12.43 5.39 -6.38
N SER A 51 13.07 4.35 -6.92
CA SER A 51 13.13 4.15 -8.36
C SER A 51 11.74 3.84 -8.94
N GLN A 52 11.56 4.13 -10.24
CA GLN A 52 10.29 3.88 -10.94
C GLN A 52 9.82 2.42 -10.83
N GLY A 53 10.77 1.47 -10.77
CA GLY A 53 10.49 0.04 -10.59
C GLY A 53 9.78 -0.26 -9.28
N ILE A 54 10.10 0.47 -8.20
CA ILE A 54 9.47 0.28 -6.89
C ILE A 54 8.00 0.74 -6.92
N TYR A 55 7.68 1.83 -7.62
CA TYR A 55 6.28 2.26 -7.78
C TYR A 55 5.48 1.29 -8.64
N MET A 56 6.09 0.70 -9.67
CA MET A 56 5.46 -0.36 -10.47
C MET A 56 5.22 -1.62 -9.64
N LEU A 57 6.21 -2.04 -8.85
CA LEU A 57 6.08 -3.16 -7.92
C LEU A 57 4.97 -2.89 -6.91
N MET A 58 4.92 -1.69 -6.33
CA MET A 58 3.88 -1.28 -5.39
C MET A 58 2.49 -1.34 -6.02
N ALA A 59 2.34 -0.84 -7.26
CA ALA A 59 1.08 -0.94 -8.00
C ALA A 59 0.65 -2.39 -8.24
N LEU A 60 1.59 -3.27 -8.63
CA LEU A 60 1.31 -4.69 -8.81
C LEU A 60 0.90 -5.38 -7.51
N LEU A 61 1.61 -5.11 -6.42
CA LEU A 61 1.27 -5.66 -5.09
C LEU A 61 -0.14 -5.23 -4.66
N LEU A 62 -0.48 -3.95 -4.83
CA LEU A 62 -1.82 -3.44 -4.52
C LEU A 62 -2.91 -4.02 -5.43
N LEU A 63 -2.60 -4.23 -6.71
CA LEU A 63 -3.52 -4.86 -7.66
C LEU A 63 -3.79 -6.32 -7.28
N VAL A 64 -2.75 -7.11 -7.01
CA VAL A 64 -2.88 -8.49 -6.54
C VAL A 64 -3.63 -8.53 -5.21
N ASN A 65 -3.33 -7.62 -4.28
CA ASN A 65 -4.06 -7.51 -3.02
C ASN A 65 -5.55 -7.18 -3.22
N SER A 66 -5.89 -6.35 -4.21
CA SER A 66 -7.28 -6.06 -4.58
C SER A 66 -7.99 -7.32 -5.06
N MET A 67 -7.34 -8.11 -5.92
CA MET A 67 -7.88 -9.38 -6.40
C MET A 67 -8.11 -10.35 -5.23
N LEU A 68 -7.14 -10.48 -4.32
CA LEU A 68 -7.31 -11.30 -3.11
C LEU A 68 -8.52 -10.82 -2.30
N GLN A 69 -8.65 -9.52 -2.07
CA GLN A 69 -9.77 -8.98 -1.29
C GLN A 69 -11.14 -9.13 -1.96
N PHE A 70 -11.21 -9.20 -3.29
CA PHE A 70 -12.47 -9.45 -4.01
C PHE A 70 -12.85 -10.93 -4.09
N PHE A 71 -11.87 -11.82 -4.20
CA PHE A 71 -12.13 -13.22 -4.56
C PHE A 71 -11.86 -14.23 -3.43
N TYR A 72 -11.21 -13.83 -2.34
CA TYR A 72 -10.99 -14.72 -1.20
C TYR A 72 -12.20 -14.75 -0.25
N PRO A 73 -12.56 -15.90 0.37
CA PRO A 73 -13.78 -16.03 1.17
C PRO A 73 -13.89 -15.09 2.38
N GLN A 74 -12.74 -14.66 2.92
CA GLN A 74 -12.64 -13.75 4.06
C GLN A 74 -12.28 -12.32 3.60
N GLY A 75 -12.39 -12.04 2.31
CA GLY A 75 -12.08 -10.75 1.73
C GLY A 75 -13.17 -9.71 1.97
N SER A 76 -12.79 -8.44 1.90
CA SER A 76 -13.70 -7.30 1.97
C SER A 76 -13.68 -6.53 0.65
N VAL A 77 -14.84 -6.40 0.01
CA VAL A 77 -15.01 -5.62 -1.23
C VAL A 77 -14.52 -4.18 -1.06
N ILE A 78 -14.79 -3.57 0.09
CA ILE A 78 -14.33 -2.22 0.41
C ILE A 78 -12.79 -2.18 0.45
N SER A 79 -12.16 -3.16 1.10
CA SER A 79 -10.70 -3.25 1.19
C SER A 79 -10.06 -3.51 -0.19
N GLY A 80 -10.75 -4.28 -1.05
CA GLY A 80 -10.37 -4.47 -2.44
C GLY A 80 -10.42 -3.17 -3.25
N LEU A 81 -11.49 -2.39 -3.11
CA LEU A 81 -11.60 -1.08 -3.76
C LEU A 81 -10.52 -0.11 -3.28
N VAL A 82 -10.28 -0.04 -1.97
CA VAL A 82 -9.21 0.81 -1.40
C VAL A 82 -7.84 0.45 -1.99
N SER A 83 -7.54 -0.85 -2.06
CA SER A 83 -6.29 -1.34 -2.66
C SER A 83 -6.19 -0.95 -4.14
N LEU A 84 -7.30 -1.05 -4.88
CA LEU A 84 -7.33 -0.75 -6.30
C LEU A 84 -7.13 0.74 -6.57
N PHE A 85 -7.75 1.60 -5.75
CA PHE A 85 -7.53 3.04 -5.79
C PHE A 85 -6.05 3.38 -5.54
N PHE A 86 -5.43 2.78 -4.53
CA PHE A 86 -4.01 3.02 -4.28
C PHE A 86 -3.10 2.45 -5.36
N ALA A 87 -3.46 1.32 -5.99
CA ALA A 87 -2.73 0.80 -7.15
C ALA A 87 -2.71 1.83 -8.29
N TYR A 88 -3.87 2.46 -8.57
CA TYR A 88 -3.96 3.54 -9.56
C TYR A 88 -3.07 4.73 -9.19
N PHE A 89 -3.10 5.18 -7.92
CA PHE A 89 -2.24 6.27 -7.46
C PHE A 89 -0.75 5.94 -7.54
N ALA A 90 -0.35 4.69 -7.27
CA ALA A 90 1.03 4.24 -7.41
C ALA A 90 1.51 4.30 -8.88
N VAL A 91 0.65 3.93 -9.84
CA VAL A 91 0.93 4.08 -11.27
C VAL A 91 1.06 5.56 -11.66
N GLN A 92 0.21 6.43 -11.11
CA GLN A 92 0.30 7.87 -11.37
C GLN A 92 1.56 8.48 -10.74
N ALA A 93 1.94 8.06 -9.53
CA ALA A 93 3.18 8.48 -8.88
C ALA A 93 4.42 8.11 -9.72
N ARG A 94 4.44 6.92 -10.31
CA ARG A 94 5.48 6.51 -11.27
C ARG A 94 5.64 7.51 -12.42
N ARG A 95 4.53 8.00 -12.99
CA ARG A 95 4.56 8.96 -14.10
C ARG A 95 5.09 10.33 -13.67
N ARG A 96 4.80 10.78 -12.45
CA ARG A 96 5.31 12.05 -11.90
C ARG A 96 6.83 12.03 -11.75
N ILE A 97 7.39 10.91 -11.31
CA ILE A 97 8.84 10.77 -11.15
C ILE A 97 9.56 10.79 -12.51
N ASN A 98 8.94 10.25 -13.56
CA ASN A 98 9.47 10.30 -14.91
C ASN A 98 9.51 11.72 -15.52
N HIS A 99 8.79 12.68 -14.93
CA HIS A 99 8.78 14.07 -15.40
C HIS A 99 9.77 14.96 -14.63
N ASN A 100 10.24 14.50 -13.47
CA ASN A 100 11.13 15.25 -12.57
C ASN A 100 12.57 14.69 -12.54
N GLN A 101 12.89 13.72 -13.40
CA GLN A 101 14.23 13.19 -13.64
C GLN A 101 14.65 13.51 -15.07
#